data_AF-A0A1L9TIP3-F1
#
_entry.id   AF-A0A1L9TIP3-F1
#
_cell.length_a   1.000
_cell.length_b   1.000
_cell.length_c   1.000
_cell.angle_alpha   90.00
_cell.angle_beta   90.00
_cell.angle_gamma   90.00
#
_symmetry.space_group_name_H-M   'P 1'
#
loop_
_entity.id
_entity.type
_entity.pdbx_description
1 polymer ?
#
loop_
_entity_poly.entity_id
_entity_poly.type
_entity_poly.pdbx_seq_one_letter_code
_entity_poly.pdbx_strand_id
1 'polypeptide(L)'
;MNDRGPDLLVALDADLGDEDAWVELDSVGQGATFALHPDGRNILFSVGEGQDGVKMYRAVLAREDREIDLHAYGSDDRCLIDMATDGRTFMTVEYGGRDAAFHAFPGADVLLRLSVGDFGYEGDEGDEACVHYIGGFLELRIAVVTVKGETDGEEWLHYNTVDVHTGAHLGPLDAYSREDEDFQPLRDGTWIVSGADGNPVRHRFPTTV
;
A
#
# COMPACT_ATOMS: atom_id res chain seq x y z
N MET A 1 0.31 -29.44 6.58
CA MET A 1 1.24 -28.38 6.17
C MET A 1 2.64 -28.90 6.37
N ASN A 2 3.51 -28.79 5.37
CA ASN A 2 4.94 -29.05 5.57
C ASN A 2 5.48 -27.91 6.43
N ASP A 3 6.18 -28.25 7.50
CA ASP A 3 6.90 -27.29 8.33
C ASP A 3 7.98 -26.63 7.45
N ARG A 4 7.75 -25.38 7.07
CA ARG A 4 8.66 -24.58 6.23
C ARG A 4 9.60 -23.71 7.06
N GLY A 5 9.56 -23.83 8.39
CA GLY A 5 10.24 -22.90 9.30
C GLY A 5 9.47 -21.57 9.45
N PRO A 6 10.01 -20.66 10.28
CA PRO A 6 9.41 -19.35 10.51
C PRO A 6 9.57 -18.44 9.28
N ASP A 7 8.71 -17.44 9.18
CA ASP A 7 8.93 -16.31 8.27
C ASP A 7 10.04 -15.42 8.80
N LEU A 8 10.90 -14.92 7.90
CA LEU A 8 12.05 -14.09 8.25
C LEU A 8 12.02 -12.79 7.47
N LEU A 9 12.33 -11.68 8.13
CA LEU A 9 12.86 -10.50 7.46
C LEU A 9 14.38 -10.61 7.44
N VAL A 10 14.98 -10.53 6.26
CA VAL A 10 16.42 -10.67 6.05
C VAL A 10 16.97 -9.41 5.37
N ALA A 11 18.03 -8.84 5.94
CA ALA A 11 18.83 -7.79 5.32
C ALA A 11 20.05 -8.41 4.65
N LEU A 12 20.31 -8.04 3.40
CA LEU A 12 21.45 -8.51 2.63
C LEU A 12 22.41 -7.36 2.36
N ASP A 13 23.71 -7.63 2.39
CA ASP A 13 24.73 -6.75 1.85
C ASP A 13 24.53 -6.65 0.32
N ALA A 14 24.37 -5.43 -0.18
CA ALA A 14 24.02 -5.21 -1.58
C ALA A 14 25.16 -5.51 -2.56
N ASP A 15 26.42 -5.48 -2.10
CA ASP A 15 27.60 -5.73 -2.93
C ASP A 15 27.96 -7.22 -2.97
N LEU A 16 27.81 -7.91 -1.83
CA LEU A 16 28.21 -9.30 -1.65
C LEU A 16 27.06 -10.30 -1.78
N GLY A 17 25.82 -9.87 -1.49
CA GLY A 17 24.67 -10.74 -1.35
C GLY A 17 24.68 -11.57 -0.06
N ASP A 18 25.61 -11.29 0.86
CA ASP A 18 25.72 -11.96 2.14
C ASP A 18 24.62 -11.49 3.11
N GLU A 19 24.22 -12.37 4.03
CA GLU A 19 23.27 -12.03 5.06
C GLU A 19 23.89 -11.08 6.10
N ASP A 20 23.31 -9.89 6.22
CA ASP A 20 23.70 -8.90 7.21
C ASP A 20 23.04 -9.12 8.55
N ALA A 21 21.72 -9.25 8.53
CA ALA A 21 20.89 -9.39 9.72
C ALA A 21 19.60 -10.12 9.37
N TRP A 22 18.95 -10.71 10.37
CA TRP A 22 17.61 -11.28 10.22
C TRP A 22 16.83 -11.18 11.53
N VAL A 23 15.51 -11.29 11.42
CA VAL A 23 14.60 -11.41 12.55
C VAL A 23 13.44 -12.30 12.17
N GLU A 24 13.01 -13.16 13.10
CA GLU A 24 11.78 -13.95 12.90
C GLU A 24 10.56 -13.05 12.96
N LEU A 25 9.63 -13.28 12.05
CA LEU A 25 8.33 -12.64 12.04
C LEU A 25 7.35 -13.59 12.71
N ASP A 26 6.54 -13.05 13.62
CA ASP A 26 5.34 -13.74 14.04
C ASP A 26 4.32 -13.64 12.90
N SER A 27 4.46 -14.42 11.82
CA SER A 27 3.52 -14.47 10.69
C SER A 27 3.43 -15.86 10.04
N VAL A 28 2.40 -16.06 9.24
CA VAL A 28 2.22 -17.21 8.33
C VAL A 28 1.98 -16.69 6.91
N GLY A 29 3.03 -16.07 6.37
CA GLY A 29 2.99 -15.22 5.21
C GLY A 29 2.79 -15.95 3.89
N GLN A 30 2.02 -15.32 3.02
CA GLN A 30 1.83 -15.68 1.61
C GLN A 30 2.35 -14.61 0.64
N GLY A 31 2.84 -13.48 1.17
CA GLY A 31 3.42 -12.37 0.42
C GLY A 31 3.64 -11.17 1.32
N ALA A 32 4.51 -10.25 0.90
CA ALA A 32 4.79 -9.03 1.65
C ALA A 32 4.87 -7.81 0.74
N THR A 33 4.33 -6.68 1.23
CA THR A 33 4.47 -5.36 0.60
C THR A 33 5.41 -4.52 1.44
N PHE A 34 6.39 -3.88 0.79
CA PHE A 34 7.36 -3.00 1.45
C PHE A 34 7.17 -1.55 1.01
N ALA A 35 7.25 -0.62 1.96
CA ALA A 35 7.40 0.80 1.70
C ALA A 35 8.64 1.33 2.42
N LEU A 36 9.57 1.90 1.65
CA LEU A 36 10.74 2.55 2.19
C LEU A 36 10.37 3.91 2.75
N HIS A 37 10.83 4.21 3.96
CA HIS A 37 10.69 5.55 4.51
C HIS A 37 11.78 6.48 3.90
N PRO A 38 11.46 7.75 3.58
CA PRO A 38 12.40 8.68 2.94
C PRO A 38 13.68 9.00 3.74
N ASP A 39 13.73 8.68 5.03
CA ASP A 39 14.94 8.82 5.84
C ASP A 39 16.03 7.78 5.54
N GLY A 40 15.73 6.79 4.70
CA GLY A 40 16.66 5.72 4.32
C GLY A 40 17.03 4.79 5.47
N ARG A 41 16.25 4.79 6.56
CA ARG A 41 16.49 3.98 7.77
C ARG A 41 15.31 3.11 8.13
N ASN A 42 14.10 3.66 8.04
CA ASN A 42 12.88 2.93 8.37
C ASN A 42 12.33 2.20 7.14
N ILE A 43 11.88 0.98 7.35
CA ILE A 43 11.15 0.20 6.35
C ILE A 43 9.82 -0.19 6.99
N LEU A 44 8.71 0.14 6.35
CA LEU A 44 7.41 -0.38 6.73
C LEU A 44 7.09 -1.54 5.81
N PHE A 45 6.48 -2.58 6.34
CA PHE A 45 6.00 -3.68 5.52
C PHE A 45 4.78 -4.34 6.14
N SER A 46 3.97 -4.96 5.30
CA SER A 46 2.89 -5.84 5.73
C SER A 46 3.04 -7.21 5.11
N VAL A 47 2.76 -8.26 5.89
CA VAL A 47 2.76 -9.65 5.46
C VAL A 47 1.32 -10.14 5.42
N GLY A 48 0.84 -10.49 4.22
CA GLY A 48 -0.50 -11.07 4.07
C GLY A 48 -0.49 -12.55 4.45
N GLU A 49 -1.45 -12.98 5.25
CA GLU A 49 -1.59 -14.35 5.75
C GLU A 49 -2.71 -15.12 5.00
N GLY A 50 -2.96 -14.73 3.74
CA GLY A 50 -4.04 -15.29 2.94
C GLY A 50 -5.40 -14.87 3.47
N GLN A 51 -6.23 -15.84 3.87
CA GLN A 51 -7.57 -15.61 4.46
C GLN A 51 -7.52 -15.24 5.95
N ASP A 52 -6.36 -15.38 6.59
CA ASP A 52 -6.23 -15.27 8.05
C ASP A 52 -5.92 -13.85 8.51
N GLY A 53 -5.62 -12.93 7.59
CA GLY A 53 -5.41 -11.51 7.86
C GLY A 53 -4.11 -10.97 7.28
N VAL A 54 -3.59 -9.94 7.93
CA VAL A 54 -2.36 -9.25 7.51
C VAL A 54 -1.64 -8.69 8.73
N LYS A 55 -0.32 -8.86 8.81
CA LYS A 55 0.49 -8.32 9.91
C LYS A 55 1.37 -7.18 9.44
N MET A 56 1.39 -6.08 10.19
CA MET A 56 2.14 -4.87 9.81
C MET A 56 3.30 -4.60 10.77
N TYR A 57 4.44 -4.26 10.19
CA TYR A 57 5.69 -4.06 10.90
C TYR A 57 6.41 -2.78 10.43
N ARG A 58 7.30 -2.30 11.29
CA ARG A 58 8.37 -1.36 10.98
C ARG A 58 9.70 -2.00 11.37
N ALA A 59 10.67 -1.98 10.47
CA ALA A 59 12.03 -2.42 10.72
C ALA A 59 13.02 -1.25 10.61
N VAL A 60 14.05 -1.28 11.46
CA VAL A 60 15.24 -0.43 11.35
C VAL A 60 16.47 -1.30 11.49
N LEU A 61 17.39 -1.22 10.53
CA LEU A 61 18.68 -1.92 10.62
C LEU A 61 19.63 -1.13 11.54
N ALA A 62 19.94 -1.68 12.71
CA ALA A 62 20.97 -1.17 13.59
C ALA A 62 22.35 -1.51 13.01
N ARG A 63 22.98 -0.53 12.36
CA ARG A 63 24.26 -0.73 11.64
C ARG A 63 25.43 -1.17 12.53
N GLU A 64 25.39 -0.85 13.82
CA GLU A 64 26.49 -1.18 14.74
C GLU A 64 26.50 -2.66 15.11
N ASP A 65 25.32 -3.25 15.32
CA ASP A 65 25.18 -4.61 15.85
C ASP A 65 24.67 -5.63 14.83
N ARG A 66 24.39 -5.20 13.59
CA ARG A 66 23.76 -6.04 12.55
C ARG A 66 22.45 -6.67 13.07
N GLU A 67 21.69 -5.89 13.83
CA GLU A 67 20.39 -6.30 14.37
C GLU A 67 19.26 -5.54 13.68
N ILE A 68 18.10 -6.18 13.57
CA ILE A 68 16.88 -5.54 13.08
C ILE A 68 16.01 -5.18 14.30
N ASP A 69 15.83 -3.88 14.54
CA ASP A 69 14.82 -3.38 15.47
C ASP A 69 13.45 -3.47 14.80
N LEU A 70 12.68 -4.48 15.22
CA LEU A 70 11.36 -4.80 14.68
C LEU A 70 10.26 -4.30 15.62
N HIS A 71 9.37 -3.48 15.08
CA HIS A 71 8.17 -3.02 15.76
C HIS A 71 6.93 -3.56 15.04
N ALA A 72 6.07 -4.30 15.74
CA ALA A 72 4.76 -4.73 15.24
C ALA A 72 3.68 -3.71 15.63
N TYR A 73 2.85 -3.32 14.67
CA TYR A 73 1.78 -2.32 14.88
C TYR A 73 0.53 -2.89 15.57
N GLY A 74 0.41 -4.22 15.67
CA GLY A 74 -0.65 -4.92 16.41
C GLY A 74 -2.06 -4.81 15.81
N SER A 75 -2.25 -4.08 14.71
CA SER A 75 -3.47 -4.10 13.91
C SER A 75 -3.33 -5.16 12.82
N ASP A 76 -4.01 -6.29 13.00
CA ASP A 76 -3.94 -7.43 12.08
C ASP A 76 -4.95 -7.33 10.91
N ASP A 77 -5.52 -6.14 10.70
CA ASP A 77 -6.63 -5.89 9.78
C ASP A 77 -6.27 -4.95 8.63
N ARG A 78 -5.01 -4.55 8.46
CA ARG A 78 -4.64 -3.50 7.49
C ARG A 78 -3.41 -3.84 6.65
N CYS A 79 -3.60 -3.78 5.33
CA CYS A 79 -2.57 -3.95 4.32
C CYS A 79 -1.86 -2.62 4.08
N LEU A 80 -0.52 -2.61 4.14
CA LEU A 80 0.26 -1.43 3.75
C LEU A 80 0.14 -1.23 2.24
N ILE A 81 -0.20 -0.01 1.83
CA ILE A 81 -0.24 0.39 0.42
C ILE A 81 0.98 1.23 0.09
N ASP A 82 1.20 2.32 0.82
CA ASP A 82 2.25 3.26 0.43
C ASP A 82 2.72 4.22 1.55
N MET A 83 3.85 4.90 1.31
CA MET A 83 4.45 5.92 2.20
C MET A 83 4.59 7.27 1.47
N ALA A 84 4.16 8.36 2.10
CA ALA A 84 4.33 9.70 1.56
C ALA A 84 5.80 10.09 1.42
N THR A 85 6.12 10.95 0.45
CA THR A 85 7.51 11.39 0.19
C THR A 85 8.15 12.21 1.30
N ASP A 86 7.35 12.77 2.23
CA ASP A 86 7.86 13.45 3.41
C ASP A 86 8.04 12.53 4.63
N GLY A 87 7.67 11.26 4.51
CA GLY A 87 7.79 10.24 5.55
C GLY A 87 6.82 10.40 6.73
N ARG A 88 5.90 11.37 6.68
CA ARG A 88 5.01 11.65 7.83
C ARG A 88 3.72 10.87 7.80
N THR A 89 3.35 10.34 6.64
CA THR A 89 2.06 9.66 6.45
C THR A 89 2.23 8.40 5.63
N PHE A 90 1.56 7.32 6.02
CA PHE A 90 1.45 6.11 5.20
C PHE A 90 -0.02 5.72 5.02
N MET A 91 -0.30 5.05 3.91
CA MET A 91 -1.63 4.61 3.51
C MET A 91 -1.77 3.11 3.75
N THR A 92 -2.91 2.71 4.31
CA THR A 92 -3.32 1.31 4.42
C THR A 92 -4.71 1.12 3.83
N VAL A 93 -5.05 -0.13 3.51
CA VAL A 93 -6.42 -0.56 3.21
C VAL A 93 -6.78 -1.66 4.19
N GLU A 94 -7.99 -1.59 4.75
CA GLU A 94 -8.51 -2.63 5.63
C GLU A 94 -8.67 -3.95 4.86
N TYR A 95 -8.36 -5.07 5.51
CA TYR A 95 -8.22 -6.41 4.93
C TYR A 95 -9.51 -6.97 4.30
N GLY A 96 -10.67 -6.44 4.67
CA GLY A 96 -11.95 -6.74 4.01
C GLY A 96 -12.30 -5.74 2.91
N GLY A 97 -11.43 -4.78 2.60
CA GLY A 97 -11.68 -3.71 1.63
C GLY A 97 -12.67 -2.65 2.11
N ARG A 98 -12.92 -2.52 3.43
CA ARG A 98 -13.93 -1.58 3.96
C ARG A 98 -13.54 -0.11 3.75
N ASP A 99 -12.29 0.21 4.03
CA ASP A 99 -11.77 1.58 3.98
C ASP A 99 -10.29 1.63 3.61
N ALA A 100 -9.88 2.75 2.99
CA ALA A 100 -8.51 3.23 3.01
C ALA A 100 -8.32 4.13 4.23
N ALA A 101 -7.16 4.03 4.89
CA ALA A 101 -6.78 4.94 5.96
C ALA A 101 -5.39 5.54 5.76
N PHE A 102 -5.22 6.75 6.27
CA PHE A 102 -3.96 7.47 6.30
C PHE A 102 -3.52 7.61 7.75
N HIS A 103 -2.26 7.28 8.02
CA HIS A 103 -1.73 7.15 9.37
C HIS A 103 -0.52 8.05 9.58
N ALA A 104 -0.38 8.63 10.76
CA ALA A 104 0.83 9.32 11.16
C ALA A 104 1.97 8.34 11.42
N PHE A 105 3.12 8.57 10.80
CA PHE A 105 4.35 7.89 11.16
C PHE A 105 5.02 8.58 12.37
N PRO A 106 5.62 7.84 13.34
CA PRO A 106 5.76 6.38 13.39
C PRO A 106 4.64 5.64 14.12
N GLY A 107 3.70 6.34 14.76
CA GLY A 107 2.77 5.76 15.74
C GLY A 107 1.56 5.00 15.17
N ALA A 108 1.31 5.11 13.86
CA ALA A 108 0.12 4.58 13.18
C ALA A 108 -1.22 5.22 13.59
N ASP A 109 -1.19 6.38 14.26
CA ASP A 109 -2.41 7.15 14.57
C ASP A 109 -3.18 7.47 13.29
N VAL A 110 -4.45 7.10 13.23
CA VAL A 110 -5.30 7.34 12.06
C VAL A 110 -5.61 8.83 11.94
N LEU A 111 -5.23 9.42 10.81
CA LEU A 111 -5.48 10.81 10.45
C LEU A 111 -6.77 10.98 9.64
N LEU A 112 -7.05 10.02 8.75
CA LEU A 112 -8.17 10.04 7.82
C LEU A 112 -8.59 8.61 7.48
N ARG A 113 -9.90 8.39 7.27
CA ARG A 113 -10.46 7.18 6.67
C ARG A 113 -11.38 7.55 5.51
N LEU A 114 -11.35 6.75 4.46
CA LEU A 114 -12.18 6.88 3.27
C LEU A 114 -12.78 5.51 2.92
N SER A 115 -14.10 5.44 2.96
CA SER A 115 -14.92 4.30 2.55
C SER A 115 -15.33 4.42 1.09
N VAL A 116 -15.92 3.37 0.52
CA VAL A 116 -16.49 3.42 -0.84
C VAL A 116 -17.59 4.48 -1.00
N GLY A 117 -18.33 4.78 0.08
CA GLY A 117 -19.36 5.82 0.11
C GLY A 117 -18.80 7.22 -0.09
N ASP A 118 -17.56 7.49 0.33
CA ASP A 118 -16.90 8.79 0.12
C ASP A 118 -16.61 9.06 -1.37
N PHE A 119 -16.67 8.03 -2.21
CA PHE A 119 -16.53 8.10 -3.66
C PHE A 119 -17.87 7.97 -4.41
N GLY A 120 -18.98 7.84 -3.67
CA GLY A 120 -20.33 7.73 -4.25
C GLY A 120 -20.76 6.32 -4.63
N TYR A 121 -20.08 5.28 -4.15
CA TYR A 121 -20.52 3.89 -4.30
C TYR A 121 -21.29 3.41 -3.07
N GLU A 122 -22.20 2.46 -3.26
CA GLU A 122 -22.91 1.81 -2.16
C GLU A 122 -22.08 0.63 -1.61
N GLY A 123 -22.11 0.43 -0.30
CA GLY A 123 -21.50 -0.72 0.37
C GLY A 123 -22.40 -1.23 1.49
N ASP A 124 -23.18 -2.27 1.23
CA ASP A 124 -23.57 -3.43 2.05
C ASP A 124 -24.86 -4.09 1.48
N GLU A 125 -24.74 -5.40 1.15
CA GLU A 125 -25.65 -6.36 0.47
C GLU A 125 -25.47 -6.66 -1.06
N GLY A 126 -24.34 -7.25 -1.50
CA GLY A 126 -24.25 -7.98 -2.79
C GLY A 126 -22.89 -8.00 -3.50
N ASP A 127 -22.92 -7.96 -4.86
CA ASP A 127 -21.78 -7.77 -5.79
C ASP A 127 -21.16 -6.37 -5.63
N GLU A 128 -20.60 -6.09 -4.45
CA GLU A 128 -20.43 -4.74 -3.95
C GLU A 128 -19.06 -4.12 -4.09
N ALA A 129 -19.09 -2.79 -4.18
CA ALA A 129 -17.91 -1.97 -4.23
C ALA A 129 -17.07 -2.14 -2.96
N CYS A 130 -15.77 -2.36 -3.12
CA CYS A 130 -14.81 -2.37 -2.02
C CYS A 130 -13.56 -1.55 -2.37
N VAL A 131 -12.87 -1.06 -1.35
CA VAL A 131 -11.57 -0.42 -1.52
C VAL A 131 -10.54 -1.48 -1.86
N HIS A 132 -9.82 -1.27 -2.96
CA HIS A 132 -8.83 -2.21 -3.47
C HIS A 132 -7.43 -1.95 -2.94
N TYR A 133 -6.56 -2.96 -2.95
CA TYR A 133 -5.18 -2.92 -2.45
C TYR A 133 -4.19 -2.23 -3.40
N ILE A 134 -4.68 -1.36 -4.28
CA ILE A 134 -3.90 -0.68 -5.31
C ILE A 134 -4.12 0.81 -5.18
N GLY A 135 -3.06 1.59 -5.37
CA GLY A 135 -3.08 3.03 -5.19
C GLY A 135 -1.82 3.48 -4.47
N GLY A 136 -1.96 4.51 -3.63
CA GLY A 136 -0.84 5.12 -2.92
C GLY A 136 -0.70 6.60 -3.23
N PHE A 137 0.46 7.17 -2.91
CA PHE A 137 0.68 8.61 -3.06
C PHE A 137 1.07 8.94 -4.50
N LEU A 138 0.27 9.78 -5.16
CA LEU A 138 0.63 10.36 -6.44
C LEU A 138 1.63 11.50 -6.24
N GLU A 139 1.42 12.30 -5.19
CA GLU A 139 2.34 13.30 -4.66
C GLU A 139 2.01 13.55 -3.17
N LEU A 140 2.68 14.50 -2.53
CA LEU A 140 2.59 14.69 -1.08
C LEU A 140 1.15 14.89 -0.56
N ARG A 141 0.29 15.54 -1.33
CA ARG A 141 -1.09 15.86 -0.91
C ARG A 141 -2.16 15.04 -1.62
N ILE A 142 -1.80 14.36 -2.70
CA ILE A 142 -2.74 13.63 -3.53
C ILE A 142 -2.40 12.17 -3.45
N ALA A 143 -3.34 11.38 -2.95
CA ALA A 143 -3.30 9.94 -3.02
C ALA A 143 -4.34 9.43 -4.03
N VAL A 144 -4.13 8.22 -4.49
CA VAL A 144 -5.08 7.45 -5.28
C VAL A 144 -5.63 6.34 -4.41
N VAL A 145 -6.95 6.32 -4.27
CA VAL A 145 -7.71 5.25 -3.63
C VAL A 145 -8.49 4.54 -4.72
N THR A 146 -8.24 3.24 -4.86
CA THR A 146 -8.90 2.42 -5.87
C THR A 146 -10.15 1.81 -5.27
N VAL A 147 -11.26 1.90 -5.98
CA VAL A 147 -12.50 1.17 -5.65
C VAL A 147 -12.75 0.18 -6.76
N LYS A 148 -13.01 -1.08 -6.41
CA LYS A 148 -13.45 -2.11 -7.35
C LYS A 148 -14.85 -2.57 -7.01
N GLY A 149 -15.56 -3.13 -7.98
CA GLY A 149 -16.85 -3.79 -7.75
C GLY A 149 -17.26 -4.56 -8.99
N GLU A 150 -18.52 -5.03 -9.01
CA GLU A 150 -19.08 -5.76 -10.12
C GLU A 150 -20.47 -5.20 -10.45
N THR A 151 -20.84 -5.18 -11.72
CA THR A 151 -22.18 -4.78 -12.15
C THR A 151 -22.59 -5.63 -13.34
N ASP A 152 -23.76 -6.27 -13.26
CA ASP A 152 -24.29 -7.16 -14.28
C ASP A 152 -23.32 -8.30 -14.70
N GLY A 153 -22.46 -8.76 -13.77
CA GLY A 153 -21.47 -9.80 -14.06
C GLY A 153 -20.11 -9.28 -14.57
N GLU A 154 -19.96 -7.96 -14.72
CA GLU A 154 -18.73 -7.33 -15.21
C GLU A 154 -18.01 -6.62 -14.06
N GLU A 155 -16.78 -7.07 -13.78
CA GLU A 155 -15.89 -6.40 -12.82
C GLU A 155 -15.46 -5.04 -13.35
N TRP A 156 -15.36 -4.07 -12.45
CA TRP A 156 -14.86 -2.73 -12.74
C TRP A 156 -13.92 -2.25 -11.64
N LEU A 157 -13.02 -1.34 -12.02
CA LEU A 157 -12.02 -0.77 -11.12
C LEU A 157 -11.84 0.72 -11.45
N HIS A 158 -12.02 1.57 -10.44
CA HIS A 158 -11.95 3.02 -10.56
C HIS A 158 -10.89 3.60 -9.63
N TYR A 159 -9.98 4.39 -10.20
CA TYR A 159 -8.95 5.11 -9.47
C TYR A 159 -9.48 6.49 -9.07
N ASN A 160 -9.53 6.78 -7.77
CA ASN A 160 -10.07 8.05 -7.25
C ASN A 160 -8.95 8.87 -6.62
N THR A 161 -8.83 10.13 -7.02
CA THR A 161 -7.85 11.05 -6.44
C THR A 161 -8.40 11.73 -5.20
N VAL A 162 -7.60 11.83 -4.15
CA VAL A 162 -8.02 12.38 -2.85
C VAL A 162 -7.01 13.38 -2.32
N ASP A 163 -7.50 14.50 -1.78
CA ASP A 163 -6.67 15.37 -0.95
C ASP A 163 -6.52 14.72 0.42
N VAL A 164 -5.30 14.30 0.76
CA VAL A 164 -4.99 13.57 2.00
C VAL A 164 -5.18 14.43 3.25
N HIS A 165 -5.07 15.75 3.13
CA HIS A 165 -5.22 16.66 4.27
C HIS A 165 -6.69 16.88 4.62
N THR A 166 -7.57 16.99 3.62
CA THR A 166 -8.99 17.28 3.83
C THR A 166 -9.90 16.06 3.71
N GLY A 167 -9.41 14.96 3.13
CA GLY A 167 -10.21 13.81 2.73
C GLY A 167 -11.15 14.09 1.55
N ALA A 168 -10.91 15.16 0.79
CA ALA A 168 -11.81 15.52 -0.30
C ALA A 168 -11.55 14.63 -1.52
N HIS A 169 -12.61 14.04 -2.07
CA HIS A 169 -12.56 13.39 -3.37
C HIS A 169 -12.39 14.45 -4.47
N LEU A 170 -11.26 14.41 -5.17
CA LEU A 170 -10.89 15.36 -6.23
C LEU A 170 -11.40 14.94 -7.61
N GLY A 171 -11.88 13.70 -7.72
CA GLY A 171 -12.44 13.10 -8.92
C GLY A 171 -11.71 11.82 -9.36
N PRO A 172 -12.24 11.13 -10.38
CA PRO A 172 -11.62 9.96 -10.95
C PRO A 172 -10.32 10.32 -11.69
N LEU A 173 -9.34 9.42 -11.62
CA LEU A 173 -8.11 9.44 -12.40
C LEU A 173 -8.28 8.52 -13.61
N ASP A 174 -8.11 9.08 -14.80
CA ASP A 174 -7.90 8.28 -16.01
C ASP A 174 -6.51 7.65 -15.97
N ALA A 175 -6.41 6.44 -15.43
CA ALA A 175 -5.14 5.76 -15.23
C ALA A 175 -4.53 5.23 -16.53
N TYR A 176 -5.32 5.12 -17.61
CA TYR A 176 -4.94 4.43 -18.85
C TYR A 176 -4.57 2.94 -18.68
N SER A 177 -5.00 2.32 -17.57
CA SER A 177 -4.79 0.90 -17.29
C SER A 177 -5.53 0.03 -18.31
N ARG A 178 -4.85 -0.97 -18.87
CA ARG A 178 -5.46 -1.92 -19.83
C ARG A 178 -5.89 -3.22 -19.15
N GLU A 179 -5.11 -3.63 -18.17
CA GLU A 179 -5.39 -4.76 -17.30
C GLU A 179 -5.80 -4.19 -15.95
N ASP A 180 -6.65 -4.94 -15.23
CA ASP A 180 -6.86 -4.66 -13.83
C ASP A 180 -5.52 -4.82 -13.12
N GLU A 181 -5.25 -3.94 -12.16
CA GLU A 181 -4.08 -3.99 -11.28
C GLU A 181 -2.73 -3.46 -11.82
N ASP A 182 -2.69 -2.94 -13.05
CA ASP A 182 -1.49 -2.41 -13.69
C ASP A 182 -1.31 -0.90 -13.46
N PHE A 183 -1.30 -0.48 -12.19
CA PHE A 183 -1.15 0.92 -11.79
C PHE A 183 -0.17 1.09 -10.64
N GLN A 184 0.90 1.87 -10.88
CA GLN A 184 1.91 2.17 -9.87
C GLN A 184 2.18 3.68 -9.77
N PRO A 185 1.72 4.36 -8.71
CA PRO A 185 2.08 5.76 -8.48
C PRO A 185 3.55 5.88 -8.03
N LEU A 186 4.23 6.92 -8.51
CA LEU A 186 5.66 7.16 -8.28
C LEU A 186 5.93 8.31 -7.31
N ARG A 187 4.87 8.90 -6.73
CA ARG A 187 4.94 9.94 -5.69
C ARG A 187 5.58 11.27 -6.12
N ASP A 188 5.77 11.48 -7.41
CA ASP A 188 6.30 12.70 -8.02
C ASP A 188 5.32 13.34 -9.04
N GLY A 189 4.03 13.09 -8.84
CA GLY A 189 2.94 13.50 -9.71
C GLY A 189 2.82 12.63 -10.95
N THR A 190 3.42 11.44 -10.97
CA THR A 190 3.38 10.51 -12.10
C THR A 190 3.08 9.08 -11.66
N TRP A 191 2.68 8.25 -12.63
CA TRP A 191 2.44 6.82 -12.43
C TRP A 191 2.91 6.03 -13.66
N ILE A 192 3.09 4.73 -13.48
CA ILE A 192 3.39 3.77 -14.55
C ILE A 192 2.20 2.83 -14.73
N VAL A 193 1.92 2.51 -15.99
CA VAL A 193 1.07 1.40 -16.45
C VAL A 193 1.80 0.66 -17.58
N SER A 194 1.33 -0.51 -17.97
CA SER A 194 1.81 -1.28 -19.11
C SER A 194 1.24 -0.75 -20.43
N GLY A 195 2.13 -0.45 -21.36
CA GLY A 195 1.80 -0.05 -22.71
C GLY A 195 1.22 -1.19 -23.54
N ALA A 196 0.70 -0.87 -24.72
CA ALA A 196 0.10 -1.86 -25.63
C ALA A 196 1.09 -2.95 -26.10
N ASP A 197 2.39 -2.70 -26.00
CA ASP A 197 3.48 -3.62 -26.31
C ASP A 197 4.10 -4.27 -25.06
N GLY A 198 3.52 -4.03 -23.87
CA GLY A 198 4.02 -4.50 -22.58
C GLY A 198 5.15 -3.65 -21.99
N ASN A 199 5.60 -2.58 -22.66
CA ASN A 199 6.61 -1.68 -22.10
C ASN A 199 5.97 -0.72 -21.08
N PRO A 200 6.66 -0.37 -19.97
CA PRO A 200 6.13 0.57 -19.00
C PRO A 200 5.97 1.97 -19.63
N VAL A 201 4.76 2.52 -19.51
CA VAL A 201 4.42 3.89 -19.95
C VAL A 201 4.21 4.75 -18.71
N ARG A 202 4.89 5.89 -18.68
CA ARG A 202 4.80 6.84 -17.59
C ARG A 202 3.85 7.98 -17.96
N HIS A 203 2.86 8.21 -17.11
CA HIS A 203 1.87 9.28 -17.23
C HIS A 203 2.06 10.33 -16.15
N ARG A 204 1.53 11.55 -16.38
CA ARG A 204 1.67 12.67 -15.45
C ARG A 204 0.31 13.22 -15.07
N PHE A 205 0.15 13.49 -13.78
CA PHE A 205 -1.05 14.10 -13.25
C PHE A 205 -1.10 15.57 -13.71
N PRO A 206 -2.23 16.05 -14.22
CA PRO A 206 -2.36 17.45 -14.61
C PRO A 206 -2.16 18.31 -13.36
N THR A 207 -1.06 19.05 -13.30
CA THR A 207 -0.87 20.05 -12.26
C THR A 207 -1.84 21.19 -12.55
N THR A 208 -2.88 21.34 -11.75
CA THR A 208 -3.69 22.58 -11.78
C THR A 208 -2.78 23.71 -11.30
N VAL A 209 -2.40 24.60 -12.22
CA VAL A 209 -1.59 25.81 -11.93
C VAL A 209 -2.39 26.80 -11.08
#